data_AF-A0A5R8P224-F1
#
_entry.id   AF-A0A5R8P224-F1
#
_cell.length_a   1.000
_cell.length_b   1.000
_cell.length_c   1.000
_cell.angle_alpha   90.00
_cell.angle_beta   90.00
_cell.angle_gamma   90.00
#
_symmetry.space_group_name_H-M   'P 1'
#
loop_
_entity.id
_entity.type
_entity.pdbx_description
1 polymer ?
#
loop_
_entity_poly.entity_id
_entity_poly.type
_entity_poly.pdbx_seq_one_letter_code
_entity_poly.pdbx_strand_id
1 'polypeptide(L)'
;MLARLLRPKHVASAHCDLPCGVYDPAQARIEAESVKAIMEKYAANEDPVFRARAVTIKEERAELVKHHLWVLWTDYFKPPHLEQYPQLHQLFWDATKLAGAAGAKGTVDVGKAEDLLGKIDEISKIFWETKAA
;
A
#
# COMPACT_ATOMS: atom_id res chain seq x y z
N MET A 1 8.92 24.19 -33.25
CA MET A 1 7.89 24.85 -32.41
C MET A 1 6.57 24.07 -32.33
N LEU A 2 6.09 23.40 -33.40
CA LEU A 2 4.82 22.66 -33.42
C LEU A 2 4.74 21.44 -32.46
N ALA A 3 5.86 20.75 -32.20
CA ALA A 3 5.89 19.57 -31.33
C ALA A 3 5.49 19.85 -29.86
N ARG A 4 5.56 21.10 -29.40
CA ARG A 4 5.13 21.50 -28.05
C ARG A 4 3.61 21.56 -27.90
N LEU A 5 2.85 21.77 -29.00
CA LEU A 5 1.38 21.77 -28.99
C LEU A 5 0.79 20.36 -28.89
N LEU A 6 1.54 19.35 -29.34
CA LEU A 6 1.13 17.95 -29.34
C LEU A 6 1.62 17.18 -28.11
N ARG A 7 2.33 17.85 -27.19
CA ARG A 7 2.78 17.22 -25.95
C ARG A 7 1.56 16.98 -25.05
N PRO A 8 1.37 15.77 -24.49
CA PRO A 8 0.29 15.49 -23.57
C PRO A 8 0.27 16.55 -22.46
N LYS A 9 -0.86 17.26 -22.32
CA LYS A 9 -1.05 18.30 -21.29
C LYS A 9 -1.26 17.70 -19.90
N HIS A 10 -1.57 16.39 -19.83
CA HIS A 10 -1.74 15.65 -18.61
C HIS A 10 -0.83 14.43 -18.61
N VAL A 11 -0.08 14.26 -17.51
CA VAL A 11 0.62 13.01 -17.23
C VAL A 11 -0.38 12.08 -16.55
N ALA A 12 -0.79 11.03 -17.26
CA ALA A 12 -1.59 9.97 -16.65
C ALA A 12 -0.67 8.95 -15.99
N SER A 13 -1.17 8.29 -14.95
CA SER A 13 -0.47 7.21 -14.26
C SER A 13 -1.58 6.17 -13.94
N ALA A 14 -1.38 4.87 -14.20
CA ALA A 14 -2.36 3.78 -13.99
C ALA A 14 -2.00 2.90 -12.79
N HIS A 15 -2.98 2.48 -11.99
CA HIS A 15 -2.78 1.29 -11.15
C HIS A 15 -2.80 -0.04 -11.93
N CYS A 16 -3.21 0.01 -13.21
CA CYS A 16 -3.37 -1.10 -14.14
C CYS A 16 -2.36 -1.10 -15.30
N ASP A 17 -1.31 -0.30 -15.22
CA ASP A 17 -0.20 -0.23 -16.18
C ASP A 17 -0.54 0.22 -17.64
N LEU A 18 -1.75 0.71 -17.92
CA LEU A 18 -2.10 1.44 -19.16
C LEU A 18 -1.73 2.95 -19.15
N PRO A 19 -1.29 3.50 -18.02
CA PRO A 19 -1.67 4.85 -17.53
C PRO A 19 -3.15 5.34 -17.53
N CYS A 20 -4.06 4.77 -16.74
CA CYS A 20 -5.48 5.12 -16.69
C CYS A 20 -5.81 6.41 -15.90
N GLY A 21 -4.86 6.97 -15.15
CA GLY A 21 -5.03 8.18 -14.34
C GLY A 21 -5.56 7.97 -12.92
N VAL A 22 -5.91 6.73 -12.56
CA VAL A 22 -6.62 6.41 -11.30
C VAL A 22 -5.72 5.62 -10.36
N TYR A 23 -5.48 6.19 -9.18
CA TYR A 23 -4.88 5.53 -8.01
C TYR A 23 -5.54 6.04 -6.75
N ASP A 24 -5.51 5.20 -5.73
CA ASP A 24 -5.85 5.59 -4.38
C ASP A 24 -5.09 4.68 -3.39
N PRO A 25 -4.34 5.23 -2.42
CA PRO A 25 -3.79 4.49 -1.29
C PRO A 25 -4.84 3.67 -0.52
N ALA A 26 -6.13 3.99 -0.67
CA ALA A 26 -7.23 3.20 -0.14
C ALA A 26 -7.16 1.72 -0.51
N GLN A 27 -6.65 1.36 -1.70
CA GLN A 27 -6.48 -0.06 -2.07
C GLN A 27 -5.56 -0.76 -1.07
N ALA A 28 -4.37 -0.22 -0.79
CA ALA A 28 -3.46 -0.79 0.21
C ALA A 28 -4.05 -0.73 1.63
N ARG A 29 -4.75 0.36 1.97
CA ARG A 29 -5.34 0.59 3.29
C ARG A 29 -6.44 -0.42 3.64
N ILE A 30 -7.39 -0.66 2.72
CA ILE A 30 -8.49 -1.62 2.92
C ILE A 30 -7.94 -3.04 3.14
N GLU A 31 -6.88 -3.39 2.41
CA GLU A 31 -6.19 -4.67 2.57
C GLU A 31 -5.51 -4.79 3.94
N ALA A 32 -4.85 -3.73 4.41
CA ALA A 32 -4.21 -3.70 5.72
C ALA A 32 -5.23 -3.69 6.88
N GLU A 33 -6.36 -2.99 6.72
CA GLU A 33 -7.49 -3.06 7.66
C GLU A 33 -8.07 -4.47 7.75
N SER A 34 -8.15 -5.17 6.61
CA SER A 34 -8.55 -6.59 6.59
C SER A 34 -7.56 -7.46 7.35
N VAL A 35 -6.25 -7.25 7.16
CA VAL A 35 -5.20 -7.95 7.93
C VAL A 35 -5.38 -7.73 9.44
N LYS A 36 -5.57 -6.49 9.88
CA LYS A 36 -5.82 -6.14 11.30
C LYS A 36 -7.06 -6.86 11.83
N ALA A 37 -8.18 -6.73 11.14
CA ALA A 37 -9.45 -7.33 11.56
C ALA A 37 -9.38 -8.87 11.61
N ILE A 38 -8.63 -9.50 10.72
CA ILE A 38 -8.42 -10.95 10.75
C ILE A 38 -7.60 -11.36 11.97
N MET A 39 -6.58 -10.60 12.35
CA MET A 39 -5.80 -10.85 13.57
C MET A 39 -6.66 -10.73 14.84
N GLU A 40 -7.51 -9.70 14.92
CA GLU A 40 -8.45 -9.53 16.04
C GLU A 40 -9.43 -10.70 16.13
N LYS A 41 -9.97 -11.15 14.99
CA LYS A 41 -10.85 -12.33 14.93
C LYS A 41 -10.12 -13.62 15.28
N TYR A 42 -8.86 -13.76 14.87
CA TYR A 42 -8.02 -14.90 15.24
C TYR A 42 -7.81 -14.98 16.76
N ALA A 43 -7.59 -13.83 17.41
CA ALA A 43 -7.43 -13.76 18.87
C ALA A 43 -8.74 -14.10 19.61
N ALA A 44 -9.89 -13.71 19.06
CA ALA A 44 -11.20 -13.92 19.67
C ALA A 44 -11.82 -15.32 19.43
N ASN A 45 -11.18 -16.19 18.62
CA ASN A 45 -11.72 -17.52 18.29
C ASN A 45 -10.62 -18.58 18.32
N GLU A 46 -10.83 -19.64 19.11
CA GLU A 46 -9.85 -20.73 19.29
C GLU A 46 -10.08 -21.96 18.40
N ASP A 47 -11.17 -22.00 17.62
CA ASP A 47 -11.43 -23.08 16.67
C ASP A 47 -10.24 -23.26 15.69
N PRO A 48 -9.58 -24.43 15.66
CA PRO A 48 -8.44 -24.67 14.78
C PRO A 48 -8.74 -24.49 13.30
N VAL A 49 -9.95 -24.85 12.84
CA VAL A 49 -10.38 -24.70 11.45
C VAL A 49 -10.54 -23.22 11.11
N PHE A 50 -11.13 -22.45 12.03
CA PHE A 50 -11.26 -21.00 11.87
C PHE A 50 -9.88 -20.33 11.81
N ARG A 51 -8.99 -20.66 12.77
CA ARG A 51 -7.63 -20.09 12.86
C ARG A 51 -6.80 -20.40 11.63
N ALA A 52 -6.86 -21.62 11.10
CA ALA A 52 -6.16 -21.98 9.87
C ALA A 52 -6.62 -21.13 8.68
N ARG A 53 -7.94 -20.96 8.50
CA ARG A 53 -8.49 -20.12 7.43
C ARG A 53 -8.13 -18.64 7.60
N ALA A 54 -8.14 -18.14 8.84
CA ALA A 54 -7.74 -16.77 9.15
C ALA A 54 -6.28 -16.53 8.74
N VAL A 55 -5.36 -17.44 9.05
CA VAL A 55 -3.95 -17.34 8.62
C VAL A 55 -3.83 -17.33 7.10
N THR A 56 -4.50 -18.26 6.40
CA THR A 56 -4.48 -18.31 4.92
C THR A 56 -4.99 -17.01 4.29
N ILE A 57 -6.15 -16.51 4.72
CA ILE A 57 -6.71 -15.29 4.14
C ILE A 57 -5.82 -14.09 4.47
N LYS A 58 -5.30 -14.00 5.71
CA LYS A 58 -4.38 -12.92 6.10
C LYS A 58 -3.13 -12.87 5.23
N GLU A 59 -2.56 -14.02 4.87
CA GLU A 59 -1.42 -14.14 3.95
C GLU A 59 -1.71 -13.54 2.57
N GLU A 60 -2.92 -13.77 2.04
CA GLU A 60 -3.38 -13.26 0.76
C GLU A 60 -3.61 -11.73 0.82
N ARG A 61 -4.31 -11.24 1.85
CA ARG A 61 -4.55 -9.79 2.01
C ARG A 61 -3.25 -9.01 2.21
N ALA A 62 -2.33 -9.54 3.01
CA ALA A 62 -1.01 -8.93 3.20
C ALA A 62 -0.19 -8.89 1.89
N GLU A 63 -0.36 -9.87 0.99
CA GLU A 63 0.26 -9.81 -0.33
C GLU A 63 -0.35 -8.73 -1.22
N LEU A 64 -1.68 -8.53 -1.15
CA LEU A 64 -2.35 -7.44 -1.87
C LEU A 64 -1.92 -6.06 -1.34
N VAL A 65 -1.68 -5.90 -0.04
CA VAL A 65 -1.07 -4.67 0.51
C VAL A 65 0.24 -4.37 -0.22
N LYS A 66 1.16 -5.35 -0.29
CA LYS A 66 2.45 -5.18 -0.96
C LYS A 66 2.29 -4.81 -2.42
N HIS A 67 1.41 -5.52 -3.13
CA HIS A 67 1.15 -5.24 -4.54
C HIS A 67 0.69 -3.78 -4.75
N HIS A 68 -0.31 -3.31 -4.00
CA HIS A 68 -0.81 -1.94 -4.13
C HIS A 68 0.22 -0.89 -3.72
N LEU A 69 1.04 -1.17 -2.71
CA LEU A 69 2.17 -0.31 -2.34
C LEU A 69 3.20 -0.23 -3.48
N TRP A 70 3.55 -1.34 -4.11
CA TRP A 70 4.49 -1.35 -5.23
C TRP A 70 3.96 -0.58 -6.43
N VAL A 71 2.69 -0.77 -6.79
CA VAL A 71 2.04 -0.02 -7.87
C VAL A 71 2.10 1.49 -7.61
N LEU A 72 1.83 1.96 -6.40
CA LEU A 72 2.00 3.38 -6.08
C LEU A 72 3.47 3.81 -6.22
N TRP A 73 4.39 3.01 -5.69
CA TRP A 73 5.80 3.34 -5.68
C TRP A 73 6.40 3.44 -7.09
N THR A 74 6.11 2.46 -7.95
CA THR A 74 6.70 2.36 -9.28
C THR A 74 5.91 3.14 -10.33
N ASP A 75 4.59 3.18 -10.22
CA ASP A 75 3.74 3.64 -11.32
C ASP A 75 3.13 5.01 -11.03
N TYR A 76 2.84 5.36 -9.78
CA TYR A 76 2.30 6.68 -9.41
C TYR A 76 3.41 7.69 -9.17
N PHE A 77 4.31 7.42 -8.22
CA PHE A 77 5.36 8.37 -7.86
C PHE A 77 6.37 8.58 -9.01
N LYS A 78 6.92 9.80 -9.10
CA LYS A 78 7.77 10.28 -10.20
C LYS A 78 8.98 11.01 -9.64
N PRO A 79 10.05 11.24 -10.43
CA PRO A 79 11.26 11.92 -9.94
C PRO A 79 11.00 13.22 -9.17
N PRO A 80 10.09 14.13 -9.60
CA PRO A 80 9.78 15.35 -8.83
C PRO A 80 9.22 15.06 -7.42
N HIS A 81 8.41 14.00 -7.27
CA HIS A 81 7.91 13.60 -5.96
C HIS A 81 9.03 13.04 -5.08
N LEU A 82 10.00 12.32 -5.66
CA LEU A 82 11.14 11.77 -4.93
C LEU A 82 12.12 12.86 -4.49
N GLU A 83 12.28 13.91 -5.30
CA GLU A 83 13.05 15.11 -4.95
C GLU A 83 12.40 15.89 -3.80
N GLN A 84 11.07 16.04 -3.83
CA GLN A 84 10.31 16.72 -2.78
C GLN A 84 10.24 15.91 -1.47
N TYR A 85 10.15 14.58 -1.58
CA TYR A 85 10.04 13.64 -0.46
C TYR A 85 11.19 12.62 -0.50
N PRO A 86 12.41 13.00 -0.08
CA PRO A 86 13.60 12.13 -0.16
C PRO A 86 13.48 10.84 0.67
N GLN A 87 12.58 10.82 1.66
CA GLN A 87 12.28 9.66 2.49
C GLN A 87 11.38 8.62 1.82
N LEU A 88 10.81 8.90 0.64
CA LEU A 88 9.73 8.10 0.07
C LEU A 88 10.16 6.65 -0.23
N HIS A 89 11.38 6.44 -0.72
CA HIS A 89 11.93 5.10 -0.95
C HIS A 89 12.01 4.28 0.34
N GLN A 90 12.53 4.88 1.41
CA GLN A 90 12.65 4.22 2.70
C GLN A 90 11.26 3.91 3.27
N LEU A 91 10.32 4.85 3.15
CA LEU A 91 8.94 4.68 3.60
C LEU A 91 8.23 3.49 2.92
N PHE A 92 8.36 3.36 1.60
CA PHE A 92 7.80 2.21 0.87
C PHE A 92 8.50 0.89 1.21
N TRP A 93 9.82 0.91 1.41
CA TRP A 93 10.57 -0.27 1.83
C TRP A 93 10.13 -0.75 3.22
N ASP A 94 10.01 0.17 4.19
CA ASP A 94 9.54 -0.11 5.55
C ASP A 94 8.11 -0.66 5.54
N ALA A 95 7.19 0.00 4.82
CA ALA A 95 5.80 -0.44 4.70
C ALA A 95 5.69 -1.83 4.06
N THR A 96 6.46 -2.09 3.01
CA THR A 96 6.50 -3.41 2.35
C THR A 96 7.04 -4.50 3.27
N LYS A 97 8.07 -4.18 4.08
CA LYS A 97 8.65 -5.11 5.07
C LYS A 97 7.65 -5.43 6.17
N LEU A 98 6.92 -4.42 6.66
CA LEU A 98 5.84 -4.60 7.62
C LEU A 98 4.67 -5.41 7.07
N ALA A 99 4.33 -5.28 5.78
CA ALA A 99 3.34 -6.13 5.13
C ALA A 99 3.85 -7.57 4.87
N GLY A 100 5.16 -7.79 4.89
CA GLY A 100 5.79 -9.09 4.62
C GLY A 100 5.92 -10.00 5.85
N ALA A 101 6.63 -11.11 5.66
CA ALA A 101 6.83 -12.13 6.69
C ALA A 101 7.55 -11.63 7.96
N ALA A 102 8.34 -10.56 7.85
CA ALA A 102 8.99 -9.91 8.99
C ALA A 102 8.03 -9.02 9.83
N GLY A 103 6.80 -8.81 9.35
CA GLY A 103 5.76 -8.05 10.02
C GLY A 103 4.43 -8.79 10.00
N ALA A 104 3.35 -8.09 9.61
CA ALA A 104 1.97 -8.52 9.74
C ALA A 104 1.64 -9.87 9.07
N LYS A 105 2.37 -10.27 8.01
CA LYS A 105 2.16 -11.58 7.37
C LYS A 105 2.66 -12.74 8.24
N GLY A 106 3.81 -12.58 8.90
CA GLY A 106 4.42 -13.66 9.70
C GLY A 106 3.96 -13.76 11.16
N THR A 107 3.05 -12.89 11.61
CA THR A 107 2.54 -12.90 12.99
C THR A 107 1.01 -12.78 13.04
N VAL A 108 0.44 -12.93 14.24
CA VAL A 108 -0.95 -12.62 14.60
C VAL A 108 -1.04 -11.48 15.63
N ASP A 109 0.08 -10.80 15.90
CA ASP A 109 0.13 -9.61 16.73
C ASP A 109 -0.50 -8.40 16.01
N VAL A 110 -1.63 -7.93 16.54
CA VAL A 110 -2.40 -6.79 16.03
C VAL A 110 -1.54 -5.52 15.97
N GLY A 111 -0.57 -5.34 16.87
CA GLY A 111 0.33 -4.19 16.86
C GLY A 111 1.14 -4.07 15.56
N LYS A 112 1.49 -5.19 14.93
CA LYS A 112 2.17 -5.17 13.61
C LYS A 112 1.27 -4.72 12.47
N ALA A 113 -0.03 -4.97 12.56
CA ALA A 113 -0.98 -4.43 11.60
C ALA A 113 -1.22 -2.92 11.82
N GLU A 114 -1.14 -2.45 13.07
CA GLU A 114 -1.20 -1.02 13.39
C GLU A 114 0.03 -0.26 12.89
N ASP A 115 1.24 -0.79 13.10
CA ASP A 115 2.48 -0.26 12.53
C ASP A 115 2.37 -0.12 11.00
N LEU A 116 1.83 -1.15 10.34
CA LEU A 116 1.62 -1.17 8.89
C LEU A 116 0.63 -0.08 8.44
N LEU A 117 -0.52 0.04 9.12
CA LEU A 117 -1.51 1.08 8.83
C LEU A 117 -0.92 2.48 9.01
N GLY A 118 -0.12 2.70 10.05
CA GLY A 118 0.58 3.97 10.26
C GLY A 118 1.48 4.36 9.09
N LYS A 119 2.24 3.39 8.55
CA LYS A 119 3.07 3.63 7.35
C LYS A 119 2.24 3.91 6.10
N ILE A 120 1.11 3.22 5.93
CA ILE A 120 0.18 3.48 4.82
C ILE A 120 -0.44 4.88 4.96
N ASP A 121 -0.76 5.34 6.17
CA ASP A 121 -1.28 6.68 6.40
C ASP A 121 -0.24 7.78 6.08
N GLU A 122 1.05 7.55 6.42
CA GLU A 122 2.16 8.43 5.99
C GLU A 122 2.25 8.51 4.46
N ILE A 123 2.18 7.37 3.76
CA ILE A 123 2.18 7.31 2.28
C ILE A 123 0.94 8.02 1.71
N SER A 124 -0.23 7.79 2.31
CA SER A 124 -1.49 8.38 1.90
C SER A 124 -1.47 9.91 2.00
N LYS A 125 -0.93 10.44 3.10
CA LYS A 125 -0.73 11.88 3.27
C LYS A 125 0.12 12.47 2.13
N ILE A 126 1.29 11.87 1.85
CA ILE A 126 2.17 12.34 0.76
C ILE A 126 1.45 12.24 -0.59
N PHE A 127 0.74 11.14 -0.85
CA PHE A 127 -0.03 10.97 -2.09
C PHE A 127 -1.01 12.13 -2.31
N TRP A 128 -1.81 12.49 -1.30
CA TRP A 128 -2.78 13.58 -1.43
C TRP A 128 -2.14 14.96 -1.51
N GLU A 129 -1.00 15.18 -0.86
CA GLU A 129 -0.20 16.40 -1.04
C GLU A 129 0.26 16.55 -2.50
N THR A 130 0.70 15.46 -3.16
CA THR A 130 1.09 15.51 -4.58
C THR A 130 -0.09 15.72 -5.55
N LYS A 131 -1.33 15.50 -5.11
CA LYS A 131 -2.55 15.78 -5.88
C LYS A 131 -3.05 17.21 -5.75
N ALA A 132 -2.69 17.88 -4.66
CA ALA A 132 -3.10 19.26 -4.38
C ALA A 132 -2.14 20.30 -4.99
N ALA A 133 -0.94 19.88 -5.39
CA ALA A 133 0.11 20.70 -5.99
C ALA A 133 -0.10 20.97 -7.50
#